data_AF-A0A974UX62-F1
#
_entry.id   AF-A0A974UX62-F1
#
_cell.length_a   1.000
_cell.length_b   1.000
_cell.length_c   1.000
_cell.angle_alpha   90.00
_cell.angle_beta   90.00
_cell.angle_gamma   90.00
#
_symmetry.space_group_name_H-M   'P 1'
#
loop_
_entity.id
_entity.type
_entity.pdbx_description
1 polymer ?
#
loop_
_entity_poly.entity_id
_entity_poly.type
_entity_poly.pdbx_seq_one_letter_code
_entity_poly.pdbx_strand_id
1 'polypeptide(L)'
;MSTRGTAALRRDVRALARRGLGSAAFRHESAARLAAEVGADAYCFAEIDPDSAMTTGIVSCGVDRAGAPLLYRNEYGQPDFLKLPARVRARTPAASLPAVTGGDPGRSKRYRALIHPAGFGDELRTVVQDGGRVWGFLHLFRRDRARRSTRTRSPSPLKWRARWRWASVTGYSGHRPRRPPPG
;
A
#
# COMPACT_ATOMS: atom_id res chain seq x y z
N MET A 1 -9.12 13.04 -7.18
CA MET A 1 -10.15 12.14 -6.60
C MET A 1 -11.22 13.06 -6.04
N SER A 2 -12.52 12.74 -6.17
CA SER A 2 -13.53 13.61 -5.55
C SER A 2 -13.43 13.46 -4.03
N THR A 3 -13.43 14.56 -3.29
CA THR A 3 -13.38 14.57 -1.82
C THR A 3 -14.51 13.73 -1.20
N ARG A 4 -15.64 13.61 -1.92
CA ARG A 4 -16.76 12.73 -1.55
C ARG A 4 -16.41 11.23 -1.59
N GLY A 5 -15.58 10.80 -2.54
CA GLY A 5 -15.16 9.39 -2.67
C GLY A 5 -14.28 8.94 -1.51
N THR A 6 -13.31 9.76 -1.11
CA THR A 6 -12.44 9.46 0.04
C THR A 6 -13.21 9.45 1.37
N ALA A 7 -14.15 10.38 1.57
CA ALA A 7 -14.97 10.43 2.78
C ALA A 7 -15.92 9.22 2.88
N ALA A 8 -16.51 8.79 1.77
CA ALA A 8 -17.34 7.59 1.71
C ALA A 8 -16.52 6.33 2.00
N LEU A 9 -15.39 6.13 1.32
CA LEU A 9 -14.50 5.00 1.57
C LEU A 9 -14.05 4.91 3.03
N ARG A 10 -13.68 6.04 3.64
CA ARG A 10 -13.30 6.08 5.07
C ARG A 10 -14.44 5.64 5.97
N ARG A 11 -15.68 6.04 5.66
CA ARG A 11 -16.89 5.63 6.40
C ARG A 11 -17.11 4.13 6.28
N ASP A 12 -16.94 3.58 5.09
CA ASP A 12 -17.15 2.15 4.83
C ASP A 12 -16.11 1.28 5.54
N VAL A 13 -14.84 1.67 5.49
CA VAL A 13 -13.78 0.96 6.24
C VAL A 13 -14.03 1.02 7.75
N ARG A 14 -14.50 2.16 8.28
CA ARG A 14 -14.90 2.26 9.70
C ARG A 14 -16.12 1.39 10.01
N ALA A 15 -17.07 1.25 9.08
CA ALA A 15 -18.21 0.37 9.25
C ALA A 15 -17.77 -1.11 9.29
N LEU A 16 -16.84 -1.52 8.41
CA LEU A 16 -16.24 -2.86 8.45
C LEU A 16 -15.60 -3.18 9.81
N ALA A 17 -14.89 -2.22 10.39
CA ALA A 17 -14.23 -2.39 11.69
C ALA A 17 -15.22 -2.68 12.83
N ARG A 18 -16.49 -2.26 12.69
CA ARG A 18 -17.55 -2.48 13.68
C ARG A 18 -18.32 -3.78 13.50
N ARG A 19 -18.03 -4.57 12.46
CA ARG A 19 -18.75 -5.82 12.15
C ARG A 19 -18.24 -7.05 12.91
N GLY A 20 -17.24 -6.90 13.79
CA GLY A 20 -16.66 -8.04 14.52
C GLY A 20 -15.88 -9.03 13.64
N LEU A 21 -15.36 -8.58 12.50
CA LEU A 21 -14.57 -9.42 11.59
C LEU A 21 -13.20 -9.75 12.23
N GLY A 22 -12.73 -10.99 12.03
CA GLY A 22 -11.34 -11.34 12.31
C GLY A 22 -10.35 -10.58 11.42
N SER A 23 -9.07 -10.50 11.85
CA SER A 23 -8.00 -9.73 11.18
C SER A 23 -7.92 -10.00 9.67
N ALA A 24 -7.88 -11.27 9.26
CA ALA A 24 -7.77 -11.65 7.85
C ALA A 24 -8.97 -11.15 7.02
N ALA A 25 -10.20 -11.36 7.51
CA ALA A 25 -11.42 -10.93 6.83
C ALA A 25 -11.49 -9.39 6.73
N PHE A 26 -11.16 -8.67 7.81
CA PHE A 26 -11.12 -7.21 7.79
C PHE A 26 -10.08 -6.67 6.79
N ARG A 27 -8.86 -7.23 6.78
CA ARG A 27 -7.82 -6.85 5.82
C ARG A 27 -8.22 -7.12 4.38
N HIS A 28 -8.83 -8.27 4.10
CA HIS A 28 -9.31 -8.60 2.75
C HIS A 28 -10.38 -7.61 2.27
N GLU A 29 -11.41 -7.39 3.09
CA GLU A 29 -12.53 -6.50 2.77
C GLU A 29 -12.09 -5.02 2.61
N SER A 30 -11.20 -4.54 3.48
CA SER A 30 -10.68 -3.17 3.38
C SER A 30 -9.73 -3.00 2.20
N ALA A 31 -8.82 -3.95 1.94
CA ALA A 31 -7.93 -3.91 0.79
C ALA A 31 -8.68 -3.94 -0.54
N ALA A 32 -9.75 -4.75 -0.65
CA ALA A 32 -10.57 -4.79 -1.86
C ALA A 32 -11.21 -3.42 -2.17
N ARG A 33 -11.76 -2.74 -1.16
CA ARG A 33 -12.34 -1.39 -1.33
C ARG A 33 -11.29 -0.33 -1.66
N LEU A 34 -10.14 -0.39 -0.99
CA LEU A 34 -9.01 0.50 -1.29
C LEU A 34 -8.50 0.29 -2.72
N ALA A 35 -8.33 -0.97 -3.13
CA ALA A 35 -7.90 -1.34 -4.48
C ALA A 35 -8.87 -0.82 -5.54
N ALA A 36 -10.18 -0.98 -5.33
CA ALA A 36 -11.20 -0.46 -6.23
C ALA A 36 -11.14 1.08 -6.35
N GLU A 37 -11.03 1.80 -5.23
CA GLU A 37 -10.96 3.28 -5.23
C GLU A 37 -9.73 3.81 -5.97
N VAL A 38 -8.58 3.14 -5.83
CA VAL A 38 -7.34 3.58 -6.49
C VAL A 38 -7.12 2.95 -7.87
N GLY A 39 -7.99 2.04 -8.30
CA GLY A 39 -7.89 1.32 -9.58
C GLY A 39 -6.70 0.35 -9.63
N ALA A 40 -6.41 -0.32 -8.52
CA ALA A 40 -5.47 -1.44 -8.47
C ALA A 40 -6.13 -2.72 -8.99
N ASP A 41 -5.34 -3.55 -9.67
CA ASP A 41 -5.80 -4.83 -10.25
C ASP A 41 -5.56 -6.02 -9.33
N ALA A 42 -4.67 -5.86 -8.35
CA ALA A 42 -4.32 -6.88 -7.39
C ALA A 42 -3.82 -6.23 -6.10
N TYR A 43 -3.86 -6.98 -5.01
CA TYR A 43 -3.36 -6.51 -3.72
C TYR A 43 -2.78 -7.64 -2.89
N CYS A 44 -1.91 -7.24 -1.97
CA CYS A 44 -1.39 -8.06 -0.89
C CYS A 44 -1.40 -7.22 0.39
N PHE A 45 -1.96 -7.76 1.47
CA PHE A 45 -2.03 -7.09 2.76
C PHE A 45 -1.44 -7.99 3.84
N ALA A 46 -0.19 -7.70 4.18
CA ALA A 46 0.54 -8.35 5.26
C ALA A 46 0.05 -7.83 6.62
N GLU A 47 -0.12 -8.74 7.55
CA GLU A 47 -0.13 -8.49 8.99
C GLU A 47 1.30 -8.48 9.48
N ILE A 48 1.63 -7.48 10.28
CA ILE A 48 2.97 -7.28 10.81
C ILE A 48 2.90 -7.38 12.32
N ASP A 49 3.77 -8.20 12.90
CA ASP A 49 4.02 -8.18 14.34
C ASP A 49 4.74 -6.87 14.69
N PRO A 50 4.15 -6.01 15.53
CA PRO A 50 4.69 -4.68 15.81
C PRO A 50 6.02 -4.70 16.55
N ASP A 51 6.37 -5.80 17.22
CA ASP A 51 7.57 -5.89 18.05
C ASP A 51 8.78 -6.39 17.25
N SER A 52 8.60 -7.38 16.38
CA SER A 52 9.65 -7.92 15.50
C SER A 52 9.69 -7.28 14.10
N ALA A 53 8.65 -6.53 13.72
CA ALA A 53 8.40 -6.06 12.36
C ALA A 53 8.32 -7.18 11.30
N MET A 54 7.97 -8.41 11.74
CA MET A 54 7.87 -9.58 10.88
C MET A 54 6.45 -9.78 10.35
N THR A 55 6.34 -10.31 9.13
CA THR A 55 5.04 -10.73 8.59
C THR A 55 4.55 -11.99 9.30
N THR A 56 3.38 -11.91 9.94
CA THR A 56 2.74 -13.04 10.63
C THR A 56 1.52 -13.59 9.90
N GLY A 57 1.01 -12.85 8.90
CA GLY A 57 -0.11 -13.30 8.09
C GLY A 57 -0.24 -12.51 6.79
N ILE A 58 -0.89 -13.08 5.78
CA ILE A 58 -1.05 -12.44 4.48
C ILE A 58 -2.42 -12.75 3.89
N VAL A 59 -3.11 -11.72 3.43
CA VAL A 59 -4.28 -11.86 2.57
C VAL A 59 -3.99 -11.21 1.22
N SER A 60 -4.44 -11.82 0.15
CA SER A 60 -4.13 -11.35 -1.20
C SER A 60 -5.24 -11.64 -2.18
N CYS A 61 -5.27 -10.87 -3.26
CA CYS A 61 -6.16 -11.08 -4.40
C CYS A 61 -5.42 -10.71 -5.68
N GLY A 62 -5.51 -11.56 -6.71
CA GLY A 62 -4.90 -11.30 -8.02
C GLY A 62 -3.37 -11.40 -8.07
N VAL A 63 -2.72 -11.90 -7.02
CA VAL A 63 -1.27 -12.21 -6.99
C VAL A 63 -1.03 -13.67 -6.66
N ASP A 64 0.00 -14.26 -7.27
CA ASP A 64 0.43 -15.63 -6.99
C ASP A 64 1.23 -15.70 -5.67
N ARG A 65 0.85 -16.65 -4.81
CA ARG A 65 1.53 -16.89 -3.53
C ARG A 65 2.91 -17.53 -3.70
N ALA A 66 3.19 -18.16 -4.85
CA ALA A 66 4.52 -18.71 -5.15
C ALA A 66 5.63 -17.64 -5.11
N GLY A 67 5.28 -16.36 -5.30
CA GLY A 67 6.21 -15.23 -5.19
C GLY A 67 6.59 -14.83 -3.75
N ALA A 68 5.92 -15.36 -2.71
CA ALA A 68 6.13 -14.95 -1.33
C ALA A 68 7.58 -15.13 -0.82
N PRO A 69 8.30 -16.23 -1.12
CA PRO A 69 9.71 -16.38 -0.71
C PRO A 69 10.62 -15.29 -1.28
N LEU A 70 10.41 -14.90 -2.55
CA LEU A 70 11.16 -13.81 -3.18
C LEU A 70 10.80 -12.46 -2.57
N LEU A 71 9.53 -12.23 -2.25
CA LEU A 71 9.09 -11.04 -1.53
C LEU A 71 9.78 -10.92 -0.18
N TYR A 72 9.79 -11.97 0.63
CA TYR A 72 10.41 -11.95 1.96
C TYR A 72 11.94 -11.84 1.89
N ARG A 73 12.59 -12.55 0.96
CA ARG A 73 14.02 -12.41 0.71
C ARG A 73 14.37 -10.96 0.35
N ASN A 74 13.54 -10.32 -0.47
CA ASN A 74 13.72 -8.90 -0.73
C ASN A 74 13.48 -8.08 0.54
N GLU A 75 12.31 -8.19 1.17
CA GLU A 75 11.86 -7.35 2.28
C GLU A 75 12.84 -7.36 3.46
N TYR A 76 13.35 -8.54 3.85
CA TYR A 76 14.21 -8.69 5.03
C TYR A 76 15.70 -8.84 4.71
N GLY A 77 16.05 -9.28 3.50
CA GLY A 77 17.43 -9.64 3.15
C GLY A 77 18.13 -8.72 2.14
N GLN A 78 17.43 -7.73 1.57
CA GLN A 78 18.00 -6.90 0.49
C GLN A 78 17.66 -5.41 0.62
N PRO A 79 18.62 -4.51 0.34
CA PRO A 79 18.32 -3.11 0.07
C PRO A 79 17.42 -2.98 -1.17
N ASP A 80 16.38 -2.18 -1.05
CA ASP A 80 15.44 -1.86 -2.13
C ASP A 80 14.63 -0.60 -1.77
N PHE A 81 13.65 -0.26 -2.60
CA PHE A 81 12.70 0.82 -2.40
C PHE A 81 11.49 0.39 -1.57
N LEU A 82 10.79 1.37 -0.99
CA LEU A 82 9.54 1.19 -0.23
C LEU A 82 9.61 0.12 0.87
N LYS A 83 10.78 -0.04 1.51
CA LYS A 83 10.99 -0.97 2.63
C LYS A 83 10.13 -0.58 3.83
N LEU A 84 9.60 -1.58 4.55
CA LEU A 84 8.77 -1.39 5.73
C LEU A 84 9.39 -0.38 6.72
N PRO A 85 10.65 -0.52 7.21
CA PRO A 85 11.19 0.38 8.24
C PRO A 85 11.26 1.84 7.79
N ALA A 86 11.55 2.07 6.50
CA ALA A 86 11.62 3.41 5.93
C ALA A 86 10.24 4.05 5.73
N ARG A 87 9.15 3.28 5.78
CA ARG A 87 7.76 3.79 5.66
C ARG A 87 7.16 4.11 7.02
N VAL A 88 7.46 3.34 8.06
CA VAL A 88 7.03 3.61 9.45
C VAL A 88 7.40 5.03 9.89
N ARG A 89 8.59 5.48 9.51
CA ARG A 89 9.15 6.79 9.90
C ARG A 89 8.77 7.94 8.94
N ALA A 90 8.07 7.65 7.85
CA ALA A 90 7.79 8.64 6.82
C ALA A 90 6.58 9.52 7.19
N ARG A 91 6.68 10.82 6.89
CA ARG A 91 5.53 11.75 7.01
C ARG A 91 4.35 11.36 6.13
N THR A 92 4.64 10.75 4.98
CA THR A 92 3.66 10.17 4.06
C THR A 92 3.91 8.66 3.98
N PRO A 93 3.09 7.83 4.65
CA PRO A 93 3.30 6.39 4.69
C PRO A 93 3.10 5.69 3.33
N ALA A 94 2.27 6.28 2.47
CA ALA A 94 1.95 5.78 1.15
C ALA A 94 2.90 6.33 0.08
N ALA A 95 3.47 5.46 -0.76
CA ALA A 95 4.26 5.87 -1.91
C ALA A 95 4.24 4.81 -3.02
N SER A 96 4.27 5.26 -4.28
CA SER A 96 4.37 4.37 -5.44
C SER A 96 5.83 4.15 -5.83
N LEU A 97 6.09 3.00 -6.45
CA LEU A 97 7.43 2.62 -6.86
C LEU A 97 8.00 3.60 -7.91
N PRO A 98 7.29 3.98 -8.99
CA PRO A 98 7.76 4.99 -9.94
C PRO A 98 8.10 6.32 -9.27
N ALA A 99 7.37 6.73 -8.23
CA ALA A 99 7.64 7.99 -7.55
C ALA A 99 8.99 7.97 -6.82
N VAL A 100 9.32 6.88 -6.13
CA VAL A 100 10.58 6.76 -5.38
C VAL A 100 11.76 6.34 -6.24
N THR A 101 11.51 5.85 -7.46
CA THR A 101 12.57 5.51 -8.43
C THR A 101 12.78 6.56 -9.52
N GLY A 102 12.10 7.71 -9.45
CA GLY A 102 12.25 8.78 -10.46
C GLY A 102 11.66 8.42 -11.83
N GLY A 103 10.69 7.50 -11.87
CA GLY A 103 10.07 7.02 -13.10
C GLY A 103 10.68 5.75 -13.68
N ASP A 104 11.72 5.18 -13.05
CA ASP A 104 12.37 3.95 -13.48
C ASP A 104 12.20 2.81 -12.44
N PRO A 105 11.06 2.09 -12.43
CA PRO A 105 10.84 0.94 -11.56
C PRO A 105 11.92 -0.14 -11.70
N GLY A 106 12.60 -0.20 -12.84
CA GLY A 106 13.69 -1.12 -13.13
C GLY A 106 14.84 -1.04 -12.14
N ARG A 107 14.99 0.06 -11.39
CA ARG A 107 15.98 0.19 -10.30
C ARG A 107 15.70 -0.72 -9.11
N SER A 108 14.45 -1.11 -8.89
CA SER A 108 14.07 -2.00 -7.80
C SER A 108 14.36 -3.47 -8.12
N LYS A 109 15.06 -4.15 -7.21
CA LYS A 109 15.36 -5.59 -7.34
C LYS A 109 14.06 -6.40 -7.35
N ARG A 110 13.14 -6.08 -6.44
CA ARG A 110 11.82 -6.69 -6.36
C ARG A 110 10.99 -6.46 -7.60
N TYR A 111 11.08 -5.28 -8.20
CA TYR A 111 10.37 -5.02 -9.45
C TYR A 111 10.81 -5.98 -10.55
N ARG A 112 12.13 -6.09 -10.77
CA ARG A 112 12.70 -6.95 -11.81
C ARG A 112 12.45 -8.44 -11.55
N ALA A 113 12.56 -8.88 -10.29
CA ALA A 113 12.50 -10.29 -9.93
C ALA A 113 11.08 -10.83 -9.67
N LEU A 114 10.13 -9.97 -9.28
CA LEU A 114 8.81 -10.40 -8.81
C LEU A 114 7.66 -9.67 -9.50
N ILE A 115 7.66 -8.33 -9.51
CA ILE A 115 6.49 -7.53 -9.92
C ILE A 115 6.30 -7.56 -11.44
N HIS A 116 7.37 -7.27 -12.20
CA HIS A 116 7.32 -7.22 -13.65
C HIS A 116 7.09 -8.60 -14.31
N PRO A 117 7.77 -9.70 -13.86
CA PRO A 117 7.46 -11.04 -14.35
C PRO A 117 6.00 -11.46 -14.09
N ALA A 118 5.41 -11.04 -12.96
CA ALA A 118 4.01 -11.29 -12.63
C ALA A 118 3.01 -10.43 -13.46
N GLY A 119 3.50 -9.59 -14.39
CA GLY A 119 2.67 -8.80 -15.31
C GLY A 119 2.17 -7.48 -14.75
N PHE A 120 2.79 -6.98 -13.68
CA PHE A 120 2.48 -5.67 -13.09
C PHE A 120 3.54 -4.64 -13.48
N GLY A 121 3.08 -3.43 -13.83
CA GLY A 121 3.95 -2.31 -14.22
C GLY A 121 4.20 -1.31 -13.10
N ASP A 122 3.40 -1.38 -12.03
CA ASP A 122 3.44 -0.40 -10.94
C ASP A 122 3.00 -1.05 -9.62
N GLU A 123 3.52 -0.51 -8.51
CA GLU A 123 3.18 -0.88 -7.15
C GLU A 123 3.04 0.38 -6.29
N LEU A 124 1.96 0.45 -5.52
CA LEU A 124 1.74 1.39 -4.43
C LEU A 124 1.81 0.63 -3.11
N ARG A 125 2.60 1.14 -2.16
CA ARG A 125 2.68 0.57 -0.80
C ARG A 125 2.28 1.60 0.24
N THR A 126 1.64 1.15 1.31
CA THR A 126 1.37 1.95 2.51
C THR A 126 1.37 1.08 3.76
N VAL A 127 1.94 1.59 4.86
CA VAL A 127 1.85 0.93 6.16
C VAL A 127 0.54 1.27 6.86
N VAL A 128 0.06 0.34 7.68
CA VAL A 128 -1.04 0.52 8.61
C VAL A 128 -0.46 0.54 10.01
N GLN A 129 -0.63 1.67 10.69
CA GLN A 129 0.00 1.96 11.96
C GLN A 129 -0.99 2.63 12.90
N ASP A 130 -0.81 2.37 14.19
CA ASP A 130 -1.54 3.01 15.27
C ASP A 130 -0.62 3.17 16.49
N GLY A 131 -0.68 4.33 17.15
CA GLY A 131 0.17 4.63 18.31
C GLY A 131 1.69 4.50 18.05
N GLY A 132 2.15 4.72 16.81
CA GLY A 132 3.57 4.56 16.43
C GLY A 132 4.00 3.10 16.19
N ARG A 133 3.09 2.13 16.36
CA ARG A 133 3.31 0.70 16.08
C ARG A 133 2.73 0.34 14.72
N VAL A 134 3.33 -0.63 14.05
CA VAL A 134 2.94 -1.04 12.70
C VAL A 134 2.30 -2.41 12.76
N TRP A 135 1.08 -2.48 12.23
CA TRP A 135 0.22 -3.67 12.30
C TRP A 135 0.03 -4.31 10.94
N GLY A 136 0.38 -3.61 9.86
CA GLY A 136 0.26 -4.17 8.53
C GLY A 136 0.95 -3.39 7.44
N PHE A 137 1.13 -4.05 6.30
CA PHE A 137 1.68 -3.47 5.09
C PHE A 137 0.81 -3.81 3.89
N LEU A 138 0.20 -2.80 3.28
CA LEU A 138 -0.63 -2.95 2.10
C LEU A 138 0.20 -2.65 0.84
N HIS A 139 0.10 -3.56 -0.12
CA HIS A 139 0.65 -3.47 -1.45
C HIS A 139 -0.50 -3.52 -2.45
N LEU A 140 -0.48 -2.62 -3.42
CA LEU A 140 -1.48 -2.47 -4.46
C LEU A 140 -0.76 -2.48 -5.79
N PHE A 141 -1.16 -3.36 -6.70
CA PHE A 141 -0.49 -3.55 -7.97
C PHE A 141 -1.41 -3.18 -9.12
N ARG A 142 -0.80 -2.70 -10.21
CA ARG A 142 -1.53 -2.41 -11.45
C ARG A 142 -0.83 -3.08 -12.62
N ARG A 143 -1.61 -3.75 -13.46
CA ARG A 143 -1.12 -4.40 -14.68
C ARG A 143 -0.70 -3.36 -15.70
N ASP A 144 0.30 -3.73 -16.50
CA ASP A 144 0.67 -2.93 -17.67
C ASP A 144 -0.49 -2.88 -18.65
N ARG A 145 -1.00 -1.67 -18.92
CA ARG A 145 -2.10 -1.49 -19.87
C ARG A 145 -1.70 -1.79 -21.31
N ALA A 146 -0.41 -1.79 -21.63
CA ALA A 146 0.11 -2.25 -22.93
C ALA A 146 -0.08 -3.77 -23.14
N ARG A 147 -0.09 -4.57 -22.06
CA ARG A 147 -0.44 -6.00 -22.10
C ARG A 147 -1.96 -6.25 -22.06
N ARG A 148 -2.76 -5.19 -22.00
CA ARG A 148 -4.24 -5.23 -21.94
C ARG A 148 -4.89 -5.00 -23.31
N SER A 149 -4.12 -4.94 -24.41
CA SER A 149 -4.65 -4.79 -25.76
C SER A 149 -5.11 -6.12 -26.36
N THR A 150 -6.17 -6.68 -25.78
CA THR A 150 -7.30 -7.19 -26.57
C THR A 150 -8.56 -6.62 -25.92
N ARG A 151 -9.18 -5.68 -26.64
CA ARG A 151 -10.51 -5.07 -26.42
C ARG A 151 -10.60 -3.76 -25.59
N THR A 152 -10.66 -2.67 -26.39
CA THR A 152 -11.40 -1.40 -26.20
C THR A 152 -10.75 -0.22 -25.44
N ARG A 153 -10.44 0.79 -26.27
CA ARG A 153 -10.15 2.25 -26.14
C ARG A 153 -9.85 2.92 -24.78
N SER A 154 -8.75 3.68 -24.85
CA SER A 154 -8.02 4.51 -23.88
C SER A 154 -8.76 5.74 -23.32
N PRO A 155 -8.36 6.18 -22.11
CA PRO A 155 -8.02 7.59 -21.89
C PRO A 155 -6.54 7.78 -21.50
N SER A 156 -5.97 8.85 -22.06
CA SER A 156 -4.55 9.27 -22.11
C SER A 156 -3.70 9.06 -20.83
N PRO A 157 -2.41 8.66 -20.98
CA PRO A 157 -1.42 8.54 -19.90
C PRO A 157 -1.03 9.87 -19.23
N LEU A 158 -1.52 11.03 -19.66
CA LEU A 158 -1.05 12.32 -19.14
C LEU A 158 -1.87 12.87 -17.96
N LYS A 159 -2.99 12.26 -17.58
CA LYS A 159 -3.83 12.72 -16.45
C LYS A 159 -3.26 12.40 -15.05
N TRP A 160 -2.18 11.62 -14.93
CA TRP A 160 -1.71 11.12 -13.63
C TRP A 160 -0.74 12.04 -12.87
N ARG A 161 0.09 12.84 -13.53
CA ARG A 161 1.06 13.73 -12.84
C ARG A 161 0.39 14.85 -12.03
N ALA A 162 -0.78 15.32 -12.47
CA ALA A 162 -1.49 16.44 -11.86
C ALA A 162 -2.35 16.06 -10.65
N ARG A 163 -2.79 14.81 -10.53
CA ARG A 163 -3.75 14.40 -9.48
C ARG A 163 -3.15 14.18 -8.09
N TRP A 164 -1.83 14.04 -7.97
CA TRP A 164 -1.17 13.65 -6.71
C TRP A 164 -0.31 14.74 -6.06
N ARG A 165 -0.06 15.89 -6.70
CA ARG A 165 0.67 17.01 -6.06
C ARG A 165 -0.08 17.66 -4.88
N TRP A 166 -1.38 17.37 -4.69
CA TRP A 166 -2.24 18.05 -3.70
C TRP A 166 -2.67 17.23 -2.48
N ALA A 167 -2.31 15.93 -2.38
CA ALA A 167 -2.69 15.12 -1.22
C ALA A 167 -1.81 15.40 0.04
N SER A 168 -0.91 16.39 -0.04
CA SER A 168 0.01 16.83 1.01
C SER A 168 -0.52 18.01 1.83
N VAL A 169 -1.84 18.18 1.96
CA VAL A 169 -2.43 19.29 2.74
C VAL A 169 -3.20 18.74 3.95
N THR A 170 -2.49 18.78 5.08
CA THR A 170 -2.93 19.05 6.47
C THR A 170 -4.17 18.32 7.02
N GLY A 171 -3.95 17.61 8.14
CA GLY A 171 -5.03 17.20 9.04
C GLY A 171 -4.60 16.32 10.21
N TYR A 172 -3.42 16.55 10.80
CA TYR A 172 -3.09 15.97 12.11
C TYR A 172 -2.78 17.12 13.08
N SER A 173 -3.80 17.56 13.80
CA SER A 173 -3.66 18.33 15.03
C SER A 173 -3.16 17.37 16.11
N GLY A 174 -1.86 17.44 16.40
CA GLY A 174 -1.20 16.58 17.36
C GLY A 174 -1.76 16.73 18.76
N HIS A 175 -2.16 15.62 19.36
CA HIS A 175 -2.34 15.51 20.79
C HIS A 175 -0.95 15.44 21.42
N ARG A 176 -0.55 16.45 22.21
CA ARG A 176 0.66 16.37 23.04
C ARG A 176 0.42 15.35 24.16
N PRO A 177 1.34 14.41 24.45
CA PRO A 177 1.30 13.65 25.68
C PRO A 177 1.67 14.55 26.88
N ARG A 178 0.90 14.43 27.96
CA ARG A 178 1.15 15.10 29.24
C ARG A 178 2.43 14.53 29.88
N ARG A 179 3.30 15.40 30.39
CA ARG A 179 4.44 15.00 31.24
C ARG A 179 3.91 14.42 32.56
N PRO A 180 4.51 13.35 33.12
CA PRO A 180 4.22 12.93 34.49
C PRO A 180 4.76 13.95 35.50
N PRO A 181 4.16 14.05 36.70
CA PRO A 181 4.61 14.96 37.75
C PRO A 181 5.98 14.53 38.30
N PRO A 182 6.80 15.48 38.78
CA PRO A 182 8.05 15.15 39.45
C PRO A 182 7.76 14.45 40.78
N GLY A 183 8.49 13.36 41.03
CA GLY A 183 8.70 12.78 42.35
C GLY A 183 10.00 13.27 42.96
#